data_AF-A0A926N9F9-F1
#
_entry.id   AF-A0A926N9F9-F1
#
_cell.length_a   1.000
_cell.length_b   1.000
_cell.length_c   1.000
_cell.angle_alpha   90.00
_cell.angle_beta   90.00
_cell.angle_gamma   90.00
#
_symmetry.space_group_name_H-M   'P 1'
#
loop_
_entity.id
_entity.type
_entity.pdbx_description
1 polymer ?
#
loop_
_entity_poly.entity_id
_entity_poly.type
_entity_poly.pdbx_seq_one_letter_code
_entity_poly.pdbx_strand_id
1 'polypeptide(L)'
;MKRIILFGLVLVLLAGCSMIADGVNTVEIMSDMQVEIDRANKGIDTYDKMIAQYEEVLNLESKLVDPTTPEGKELVEQVASKLTEAQNEANSYEDQVKELKASIPQLEEAANKFNDEELKKQANQFVSDFKASVETELKYTAKYKELLELHQMLNKEYSTGKIPDDTEYQTLFAEIQKLDEELAKQVNQYNDSWGTFHKNVTENKLK
;
A
#
# COMPACT_ATOMS: atom_id res chain seq x y z
N MET A 1 6.69 7.82 9.68
CA MET A 1 5.30 8.30 9.62
C MET A 1 4.41 7.18 10.13
N LYS A 2 3.72 7.36 11.27
CA LYS A 2 2.81 6.33 11.80
C LYS A 2 1.46 6.43 11.10
N ARG A 3 1.20 5.57 10.12
CA ARG A 3 -0.17 5.33 9.63
C ARG A 3 -0.38 3.85 9.36
N ILE A 4 -1.44 3.36 9.97
CA ILE A 4 -1.98 2.02 9.79
C ILE A 4 -2.74 2.08 8.46
N ILE A 5 -2.20 1.51 7.38
CA ILE A 5 -2.97 1.22 6.17
C ILE A 5 -3.84 0.01 6.51
N LEU A 6 -4.86 0.20 7.34
CA LEU A 6 -5.86 -0.84 7.59
C LEU A 6 -6.84 -0.76 6.41
N PHE A 7 -6.58 -1.52 5.36
CA PHE A 7 -7.63 -2.03 4.48
C PHE A 7 -8.61 -2.77 5.41
N GLY A 8 -9.74 -2.14 5.71
CA GLY A 8 -10.50 -2.39 6.93
C GLY A 8 -10.94 -3.85 7.08
N LEU A 9 -10.64 -4.44 8.23
CA LEU A 9 -11.25 -5.69 8.73
C LEU A 9 -12.77 -5.48 8.86
N VAL A 10 -13.53 -5.78 7.80
CA VAL A 10 -14.99 -5.83 7.86
C VAL A 10 -15.35 -7.08 8.67
N LEU A 11 -15.68 -6.85 9.94
CA LEU A 11 -16.15 -7.86 10.88
C LEU A 11 -17.39 -8.57 10.32
N VAL A 12 -17.20 -9.84 9.96
CA VAL A 12 -18.24 -10.72 9.42
C VAL A 12 -19.24 -11.09 10.52
N LEU A 13 -20.40 -10.44 10.53
CA LEU A 13 -21.56 -10.93 11.30
C LEU A 13 -22.32 -11.94 10.45
N LEU A 14 -21.88 -13.20 10.51
CA LEU A 14 -22.61 -14.36 9.99
C LEU A 14 -23.86 -14.60 10.85
N ALA A 15 -25.03 -14.16 10.40
CA ALA A 15 -26.29 -14.70 10.90
C ALA A 15 -27.35 -14.75 9.79
N GLY A 16 -27.80 -15.97 9.47
CA GLY A 16 -29.10 -16.22 8.83
C GLY A 16 -29.04 -16.80 7.42
N CYS A 17 -29.19 -18.12 7.30
CA CYS A 17 -29.48 -18.81 6.04
C CYS A 17 -30.97 -18.71 5.70
N SER A 18 -31.35 -17.89 4.72
CA SER A 18 -32.56 -18.12 3.90
C SER A 18 -32.68 -17.17 2.71
N MET A 19 -32.20 -17.57 1.53
CA MET A 19 -32.92 -17.48 0.23
C MET A 19 -32.04 -18.08 -0.88
N ILE A 20 -32.55 -19.14 -1.52
CA ILE A 20 -31.77 -20.15 -2.24
C ILE A 20 -32.05 -20.04 -3.74
N ALA A 21 -31.27 -19.22 -4.45
CA ALA A 21 -30.86 -19.37 -5.86
C ALA A 21 -29.99 -18.16 -6.28
N ASP A 22 -30.55 -16.96 -6.32
CA ASP A 22 -29.81 -15.72 -6.65
C ASP A 22 -28.89 -15.25 -5.52
N GLY A 23 -29.28 -15.50 -4.27
CA GLY A 23 -28.47 -15.19 -3.09
C GLY A 23 -27.21 -16.06 -2.95
N VAL A 24 -27.19 -17.27 -3.53
CA VAL A 24 -26.02 -18.16 -3.46
C VAL A 24 -24.91 -17.65 -4.39
N ASN A 25 -25.28 -17.29 -5.63
CA ASN A 25 -24.32 -16.75 -6.61
C ASN A 25 -23.77 -15.38 -6.19
N THR A 26 -24.63 -14.49 -5.66
CA THR A 26 -24.21 -13.16 -5.17
C THR A 26 -23.16 -13.25 -4.06
N VAL A 27 -23.26 -14.24 -3.17
CA VAL A 27 -22.32 -14.46 -2.06
C VAL A 27 -21.03 -15.08 -2.52
N GLU A 28 -21.09 -16.03 -3.45
CA GLU A 28 -19.91 -16.64 -4.05
C GLU A 28 -19.08 -15.59 -4.77
N ILE A 29 -19.72 -14.74 -5.59
CA ILE A 29 -19.05 -13.62 -6.26
C ILE A 29 -18.43 -12.64 -5.24
N MET A 30 -19.15 -12.28 -4.17
CA MET A 30 -18.61 -11.42 -3.12
C MET A 30 -17.45 -12.08 -2.37
N SER A 31 -17.50 -13.39 -2.14
CA SER A 31 -16.44 -14.16 -1.51
C SER A 31 -15.18 -14.18 -2.36
N ASP A 32 -15.32 -14.35 -3.68
CA ASP A 32 -14.19 -14.28 -4.63
C ASP A 32 -13.53 -12.89 -4.57
N MET A 33 -14.33 -11.82 -4.47
CA MET A 33 -13.82 -10.47 -4.33
C MET A 33 -13.12 -10.25 -2.98
N GLN A 34 -13.64 -10.83 -1.88
CA GLN A 34 -13.02 -10.74 -0.55
C GLN A 34 -11.65 -11.43 -0.49
N VAL A 35 -11.45 -12.54 -1.19
CA VAL A 35 -10.15 -13.24 -1.23
C VAL A 35 -9.03 -12.31 -1.74
N GLU A 36 -9.34 -11.45 -2.71
CA GLU A 36 -8.38 -10.50 -3.26
C GLU A 36 -8.10 -9.32 -2.31
N ILE A 37 -9.12 -8.88 -1.55
CA ILE A 37 -8.94 -7.91 -0.46
C ILE A 37 -8.05 -8.49 0.65
N ASP A 38 -8.27 -9.75 1.03
CA ASP A 38 -7.44 -10.43 2.02
C ASP A 38 -6.00 -10.61 1.55
N ARG A 39 -5.78 -10.72 0.24
CA ARG A 39 -4.43 -10.70 -0.35
C ARG A 39 -3.81 -9.31 -0.22
N ALA A 40 -4.57 -8.24 -0.47
CA ALA A 40 -4.10 -6.86 -0.26
C ALA A 40 -3.68 -6.61 1.19
N ASN A 41 -4.45 -7.12 2.15
CA ASN A 41 -4.16 -7.03 3.58
C ASN A 41 -2.81 -7.66 3.98
N LYS A 42 -2.35 -8.70 3.27
CA LYS A 42 -1.06 -9.34 3.57
C LYS A 42 0.14 -8.47 3.19
N GLY A 43 -0.04 -7.48 2.32
CA GLY A 43 1.03 -6.55 1.92
C GLY A 43 1.39 -5.52 2.99
N ILE A 44 0.52 -5.32 3.98
CA ILE A 44 0.69 -4.34 5.07
C ILE A 44 1.96 -4.62 5.87
N ASP A 45 2.26 -5.90 6.17
CA ASP A 45 3.46 -6.26 6.94
C ASP A 45 4.76 -5.88 6.21
N THR A 46 4.79 -5.98 4.88
CA THR A 46 5.96 -5.59 4.07
C THR A 46 6.08 -4.08 3.99
N TYR A 47 4.96 -3.37 3.82
CA TYR A 47 4.93 -1.90 3.88
C TYR A 47 5.48 -1.40 5.22
N ASP A 48 4.99 -1.94 6.34
CA ASP A 48 5.42 -1.55 7.68
C ASP A 48 6.91 -1.81 7.89
N LYS A 49 7.45 -2.92 7.36
CA LYS A 49 8.89 -3.19 7.37
C LYS A 49 9.66 -2.18 6.55
N MET A 50 9.22 -1.87 5.32
CA MET A 50 9.86 -0.86 4.47
C MET A 50 9.95 0.50 5.18
N ILE A 51 8.85 0.96 5.79
CA ILE A 51 8.84 2.21 6.55
C ILE A 51 9.74 2.13 7.79
N ALA A 52 9.68 1.02 8.55
CA ALA A 52 10.49 0.86 9.75
C ALA A 52 12.01 0.87 9.47
N GLN A 53 12.46 0.25 8.37
CA GLN A 53 13.88 0.29 7.98
C GLN A 53 14.32 1.71 7.67
N TYR A 54 13.46 2.50 7.02
CA TYR A 54 13.77 3.88 6.70
C TYR A 54 13.70 4.81 7.90
N GLU A 55 12.79 4.59 8.85
CA GLU A 55 12.80 5.30 10.13
C GLU A 55 14.11 5.07 10.90
N GLU A 56 14.67 3.85 10.83
CA GLU A 56 15.97 3.56 11.42
C GLU A 56 17.12 4.28 10.69
N VAL A 57 17.04 4.45 9.36
CA VAL A 57 17.98 5.32 8.62
C VAL A 57 17.98 6.72 9.23
N LEU A 58 16.80 7.35 9.35
CA LEU A 58 16.68 8.71 9.90
C LEU A 58 17.18 8.80 11.36
N ASN A 59 16.94 7.76 12.16
CA ASN A 59 17.44 7.65 13.53
C ASN A 59 18.97 7.59 13.59
N LEU A 60 19.61 6.81 12.72
CA LEU A 60 21.07 6.74 12.59
C LEU A 60 21.64 8.07 12.10
N GLU A 61 21.00 8.69 11.12
CA GLU A 61 21.42 9.98 10.58
C GLU A 61 21.39 11.10 11.62
N SER A 62 20.41 11.08 12.53
CA SER A 62 20.34 12.04 13.64
C SER A 62 21.54 11.98 14.59
N LYS A 63 22.31 10.90 14.55
CA LYS A 63 23.51 10.65 15.36
C LYS A 63 24.79 10.89 14.58
N LEU A 64 24.72 11.20 13.29
CA LEU A 64 25.92 11.36 12.45
C LEU A 64 26.82 12.46 13.00
N VAL A 65 28.10 12.09 13.09
CA VAL A 65 29.22 12.97 13.43
C VAL A 65 30.18 13.02 12.24
N ASP A 66 31.27 13.78 12.38
CA ASP A 66 32.29 13.92 11.32
C ASP A 66 32.65 12.56 10.68
N PRO A 67 32.36 12.36 9.37
CA PRO A 67 32.54 11.09 8.68
C PRO A 67 34.02 10.70 8.49
N THR A 68 34.95 11.59 8.84
CA THR A 68 36.39 11.28 8.83
C THR A 68 36.85 10.54 10.08
N THR A 69 36.06 10.59 11.16
CA THR A 69 36.32 9.88 12.43
C THR A 69 35.92 8.40 12.34
N PRO A 70 36.50 7.50 13.17
CA PRO A 70 36.08 6.10 13.20
C PRO A 70 34.58 5.91 13.48
N GLU A 71 34.03 6.67 14.44
CA GLU A 71 32.61 6.63 14.80
C GLU A 71 31.71 7.13 13.67
N GLY A 72 32.08 8.24 13.01
CA GLY A 72 31.34 8.75 11.85
C GLY A 72 31.33 7.76 10.68
N LYS A 73 32.46 7.09 10.40
CA LYS A 73 32.54 6.03 9.37
C LYS A 73 31.62 4.87 9.68
N GLU A 74 31.62 4.41 10.92
CA GLU A 74 30.76 3.30 11.36
C GLU A 74 29.28 3.65 11.17
N LEU A 75 28.87 4.86 11.56
CA LEU A 75 27.49 5.33 11.38
C LEU A 75 27.10 5.44 9.89
N VAL A 76 27.99 5.96 9.04
CA VAL A 76 27.77 6.04 7.58
C VAL A 76 27.60 4.65 6.95
N GLU A 77 28.38 3.66 7.40
CA GLU A 77 28.25 2.27 6.95
C GLU A 77 26.92 1.65 7.43
N GLN A 78 26.51 1.91 8.67
CA GLN A 78 25.20 1.46 9.19
C GLN A 78 24.04 2.08 8.40
N VAL A 79 24.10 3.38 8.11
CA VAL A 79 23.13 4.08 7.26
C VAL A 79 23.07 3.43 5.87
N ALA A 80 24.22 3.15 5.24
CA ALA A 80 24.26 2.50 3.94
C ALA A 80 23.64 1.09 3.96
N SER A 81 23.91 0.31 5.01
CA SER A 81 23.31 -1.02 5.20
C SER A 81 21.80 -0.92 5.33
N LYS A 82 21.31 0.02 6.14
CA LYS A 82 19.86 0.22 6.36
C LYS A 82 19.13 0.74 5.14
N LEU A 83 19.75 1.61 4.34
CA LEU A 83 19.22 2.01 3.04
C LEU A 83 19.12 0.83 2.08
N THR A 84 20.09 -0.10 2.10
CA THR A 84 20.04 -1.32 1.29
C THR A 84 18.90 -2.25 1.74
N GLU A 85 18.71 -2.42 3.06
CA GLU A 85 17.59 -3.18 3.62
C GLU A 85 16.24 -2.55 3.23
N ALA A 86 16.10 -1.23 3.38
CA ALA A 86 14.91 -0.49 2.98
C ALA A 86 14.60 -0.66 1.48
N GLN A 87 15.61 -0.64 0.61
CA GLN A 87 15.45 -0.87 -0.83
C GLN A 87 14.94 -2.29 -1.14
N ASN A 88 15.43 -3.30 -0.41
CA ASN A 88 14.98 -4.68 -0.58
C ASN A 88 13.52 -4.84 -0.16
N GLU A 89 13.12 -4.25 0.98
CA GLU A 89 11.73 -4.27 1.44
C GLU A 89 10.82 -3.50 0.47
N ALA A 90 11.28 -2.36 -0.07
CA ALA A 90 10.55 -1.60 -1.08
C ALA A 90 10.33 -2.39 -2.37
N ASN A 91 11.33 -3.16 -2.82
CA ASN A 91 11.18 -4.08 -3.96
C ASN A 91 10.15 -5.18 -3.66
N SER A 92 10.24 -5.82 -2.49
CA SER A 92 9.30 -6.87 -2.09
C SER A 92 7.87 -6.34 -2.00
N TYR A 93 7.70 -5.12 -1.50
CA TYR A 93 6.39 -4.49 -1.44
C TYR A 93 5.86 -4.15 -2.83
N GLU A 94 6.70 -3.59 -3.72
CA GLU A 94 6.32 -3.32 -5.11
C GLU A 94 5.79 -4.56 -5.83
N ASP A 95 6.44 -5.71 -5.62
CA ASP A 95 6.03 -6.99 -6.22
C ASP A 95 4.66 -7.44 -5.69
N GLN A 96 4.40 -7.26 -4.39
CA GLN A 96 3.07 -7.53 -3.82
C GLN A 96 1.99 -6.62 -4.41
N VAL A 97 2.26 -5.32 -4.57
CA VAL A 97 1.31 -4.39 -5.19
C VAL A 97 1.08 -4.74 -6.68
N LYS A 98 2.11 -5.21 -7.39
CA LYS A 98 1.96 -5.74 -8.76
C LYS A 98 1.08 -6.99 -8.82
N GLU A 99 1.16 -7.88 -7.84
CA GLU A 99 0.26 -9.04 -7.73
C GLU A 99 -1.20 -8.60 -7.54
N LEU A 100 -1.45 -7.58 -6.71
CA LEU A 100 -2.79 -6.99 -6.56
C LEU A 100 -3.28 -6.38 -7.87
N LYS A 101 -2.42 -5.66 -8.58
CA LYS A 101 -2.76 -5.12 -9.90
C LYS A 101 -3.14 -6.23 -10.89
N ALA A 102 -2.46 -7.37 -10.82
CA ALA A 102 -2.72 -8.51 -11.69
C ALA A 102 -4.06 -9.20 -11.40
N SER A 103 -4.64 -9.04 -10.20
CA SER A 103 -5.97 -9.60 -9.88
C SER A 103 -7.15 -8.69 -10.22
N ILE A 104 -6.91 -7.41 -10.54
CA ILE A 104 -7.96 -6.46 -10.94
C ILE A 104 -8.86 -7.00 -12.08
N PRO A 105 -8.35 -7.62 -13.16
CA PRO A 105 -9.21 -8.17 -14.20
C PRO A 105 -10.18 -9.26 -13.70
N GLN A 106 -9.78 -10.06 -12.71
CA GLN A 106 -10.64 -11.08 -12.10
C GLN A 106 -11.74 -10.44 -11.27
N LEU A 107 -11.42 -9.35 -10.55
CA LEU A 107 -12.39 -8.53 -9.83
C LEU A 107 -13.39 -7.85 -10.79
N GLU A 108 -12.91 -7.31 -11.91
CA GLU A 108 -13.75 -6.73 -12.96
C GLU A 108 -14.70 -7.81 -13.54
N GLU A 109 -14.22 -9.04 -13.77
CA GLU A 109 -15.06 -10.16 -14.20
C GLU A 109 -16.11 -10.53 -13.14
N ALA A 110 -15.70 -10.64 -11.87
CA ALA A 110 -16.59 -10.94 -10.75
C ALA A 110 -17.69 -9.88 -10.60
N ALA A 111 -17.32 -8.60 -10.60
CA ALA A 111 -18.27 -7.49 -10.53
C ALA A 111 -19.31 -7.51 -11.67
N ASN A 112 -18.96 -8.06 -12.83
CA ASN A 112 -19.87 -8.16 -13.98
C ASN A 112 -20.86 -9.33 -13.92
N LYS A 113 -20.64 -10.30 -13.02
CA LYS A 113 -21.51 -11.47 -12.82
C LYS A 113 -22.76 -11.18 -12.00
N PHE A 114 -22.86 -10.01 -11.35
CA PHE A 114 -24.07 -9.60 -10.66
C PHE A 114 -25.21 -9.35 -11.65
N ASN A 115 -26.36 -10.00 -11.42
CA ASN A 115 -27.59 -9.80 -12.21
C ASN A 115 -28.38 -8.57 -11.76
N ASP A 116 -28.27 -8.19 -10.49
CA ASP A 116 -28.87 -6.95 -9.98
C ASP A 116 -28.01 -5.77 -10.44
N GLU A 117 -28.61 -4.86 -11.21
CA GLU A 117 -27.91 -3.72 -11.83
C GLU A 117 -27.33 -2.75 -10.79
N GLU A 118 -27.97 -2.59 -9.63
CA GLU A 118 -27.47 -1.71 -8.57
C GLU A 118 -26.29 -2.37 -7.83
N LEU A 119 -26.37 -3.67 -7.52
CA LEU A 119 -25.24 -4.41 -6.96
C LEU A 119 -24.07 -4.47 -7.95
N LYS A 120 -24.34 -4.69 -9.24
CA LYS A 120 -23.33 -4.65 -10.30
C LYS A 120 -22.64 -3.30 -10.38
N LYS A 121 -23.40 -2.21 -10.32
CA LYS A 121 -22.86 -0.84 -10.31
C LYS A 121 -21.97 -0.61 -9.08
N GLN A 122 -22.40 -1.05 -7.90
CA GLN A 122 -21.63 -0.91 -6.65
C GLN A 122 -20.36 -1.75 -6.66
N ALA A 123 -20.42 -3.00 -7.16
CA ALA A 123 -19.25 -3.85 -7.33
C ALA A 123 -18.25 -3.22 -8.30
N ASN A 124 -18.70 -2.70 -9.44
CA ASN A 124 -17.83 -2.02 -10.40
C ASN A 124 -17.21 -0.73 -9.82
N GLN A 125 -17.95 0.02 -9.00
CA GLN A 125 -17.40 1.19 -8.29
C GLN A 125 -16.28 0.77 -7.33
N PHE A 126 -16.50 -0.27 -6.53
CA PHE A 126 -15.48 -0.86 -5.66
C PHE A 126 -14.21 -1.24 -6.45
N VAL A 127 -14.36 -1.96 -7.56
CA VAL A 127 -13.21 -2.39 -8.38
C VAL A 127 -12.47 -1.19 -8.96
N SER A 128 -13.21 -0.15 -9.38
CA SER A 128 -12.62 1.09 -9.89
C SER A 128 -11.83 1.83 -8.80
N ASP A 129 -12.37 1.94 -7.59
CA ASP A 129 -11.69 2.62 -6.47
C ASP A 129 -10.46 1.84 -6.02
N PHE A 130 -10.56 0.50 -5.94
CA PHE A 130 -9.43 -0.39 -5.64
C PHE A 130 -8.32 -0.26 -6.70
N LYS A 131 -8.69 -0.23 -7.98
CA LYS A 131 -7.73 -0.03 -9.08
C LYS A 131 -7.01 1.30 -8.97
N ALA A 132 -7.73 2.37 -8.66
CA ALA A 132 -7.13 3.69 -8.46
C ALA A 132 -6.11 3.68 -7.31
N SER A 133 -6.46 3.08 -6.16
CA SER A 133 -5.54 2.98 -5.03
C SER A 133 -4.29 2.18 -5.38
N VAL A 134 -4.44 1.01 -5.99
CA VAL A 134 -3.30 0.16 -6.43
C VAL A 134 -2.39 0.88 -7.42
N GLU A 135 -2.94 1.65 -8.36
CA GLU A 135 -2.14 2.42 -9.32
C GLU A 135 -1.35 3.55 -8.65
N THR A 136 -1.93 4.23 -7.66
CA THR A 136 -1.24 5.26 -6.88
C THR A 136 -0.18 4.65 -5.97
N GLU A 137 -0.45 3.49 -5.37
CA GLU A 137 0.47 2.77 -4.50
C GLU A 137 1.72 2.29 -5.26
N LEU A 138 1.57 1.87 -6.52
CA LEU A 138 2.71 1.60 -7.41
C LEU A 138 3.54 2.85 -7.70
N LYS A 139 2.89 3.99 -7.97
CA LYS A 139 3.60 5.26 -8.19
C LYS A 139 4.34 5.71 -6.93
N TYR A 140 3.69 5.60 -5.77
CA TYR A 140 4.29 5.86 -4.46
C TYR A 140 5.54 5.01 -4.26
N THR A 141 5.43 3.70 -4.46
CA THR A 141 6.55 2.76 -4.26
C THR A 141 7.70 3.03 -5.23
N ALA A 142 7.41 3.33 -6.49
CA ALA A 142 8.43 3.72 -7.46
C ALA A 142 9.19 4.99 -7.03
N LYS A 143 8.47 6.02 -6.60
CA LYS A 143 9.08 7.27 -6.09
C LYS A 143 9.86 7.06 -4.81
N TYR A 144 9.37 6.20 -3.92
CA TYR A 144 10.07 5.85 -2.69
C TYR A 144 11.41 5.17 -2.98
N LYS A 145 11.46 4.27 -3.97
CA LYS A 145 12.71 3.66 -4.45
C LYS A 145 13.67 4.68 -5.06
N GLU A 146 13.17 5.63 -5.86
CA GLU A 146 13.99 6.75 -6.36
C GLU A 146 14.60 7.57 -5.20
N LEU A 147 13.82 7.84 -4.15
CA LEU A 147 14.29 8.53 -2.95
C LEU A 147 15.40 7.74 -2.23
N LEU A 148 15.23 6.43 -2.04
CA LEU A 148 16.22 5.57 -1.40
C LEU A 148 17.53 5.51 -2.19
N GLU A 149 17.47 5.41 -3.52
CA GLU A 149 18.64 5.43 -4.40
C GLU A 149 19.38 6.77 -4.34
N LEU A 150 18.64 7.89 -4.36
CA LEU A 150 19.21 9.21 -4.15
C LEU A 150 19.85 9.33 -2.76
N HIS A 151 19.18 8.84 -1.73
CA HIS A 151 19.70 8.87 -0.36
C HIS A 151 21.00 8.07 -0.21
N GLN A 152 21.10 6.91 -0.88
CA GLN A 152 22.36 6.16 -0.97
C GLN A 152 23.48 6.96 -1.62
N MET A 153 23.18 7.68 -2.71
CA MET A 153 24.14 8.56 -3.38
C MET A 153 24.60 9.68 -2.44
N LEU A 154 23.67 10.36 -1.76
CA LEU A 154 23.98 11.44 -0.83
C LEU A 154 24.81 10.94 0.37
N ASN A 155 24.47 9.78 0.95
CA ASN A 155 25.27 9.17 2.03
C ASN A 155 26.70 8.84 1.56
N LYS A 156 26.87 8.38 0.31
CA LYS A 156 28.19 8.16 -0.28
C LYS A 156 28.96 9.47 -0.46
N GLU A 157 28.32 10.55 -0.88
CA GLU A 157 28.97 11.86 -0.94
C GLU A 157 29.40 12.35 0.45
N TYR A 158 28.51 12.20 1.44
CA TYR A 158 28.79 12.53 2.84
C TYR A 158 29.99 11.75 3.38
N SER A 159 30.12 10.46 3.04
CA SER A 159 31.27 9.63 3.43
C SER A 159 32.64 10.19 2.98
N THR A 160 32.65 11.07 1.97
CA THR A 160 33.87 11.73 1.48
C THR A 160 34.19 13.06 2.20
N GLY A 161 33.43 13.41 3.23
CA GLY A 161 33.55 14.67 3.99
C GLY A 161 32.89 15.87 3.29
N LYS A 162 32.05 15.63 2.29
CA LYS A 162 31.29 16.67 1.59
C LYS A 162 29.90 16.83 2.22
N ILE A 163 29.36 18.03 2.17
CA ILE A 163 27.94 18.26 2.45
C ILE A 163 27.19 18.05 1.14
N PRO A 164 26.30 17.05 1.02
CA PRO A 164 25.53 16.80 -0.19
C PRO A 164 24.49 17.90 -0.45
N ASP A 165 24.14 18.14 -1.72
CA ASP A 165 22.97 18.94 -2.09
C ASP A 165 21.71 18.08 -1.96
N ASP A 166 20.79 18.47 -1.07
CA ASP A 166 19.56 17.72 -0.79
C ASP A 166 18.34 18.27 -1.56
N THR A 167 18.51 19.20 -2.50
CA THR A 167 17.39 19.83 -3.22
C THR A 167 16.51 18.81 -3.96
N GLU A 168 17.11 17.85 -4.65
CA GLU A 168 16.39 16.78 -5.34
C GLU A 168 15.69 15.83 -4.35
N TYR A 169 16.32 15.57 -3.21
CA TYR A 169 15.76 14.76 -2.14
C TYR A 169 14.50 15.42 -1.57
N GLN A 170 14.54 16.72 -1.26
CA GLN A 170 13.36 17.46 -0.79
C GLN A 170 12.23 17.47 -1.82
N THR A 171 12.58 17.55 -3.12
CA THR A 171 11.61 17.51 -4.22
C THR A 171 10.91 16.15 -4.29
N LEU A 172 11.68 15.05 -4.31
CA LEU A 172 11.12 13.69 -4.32
C LEU A 172 10.30 13.41 -3.06
N PHE A 173 10.77 13.85 -1.89
CA PHE A 173 10.03 13.69 -0.64
C PHE A 173 8.68 14.39 -0.69
N ALA A 174 8.61 15.62 -1.23
CA ALA A 174 7.35 16.32 -1.41
C ALA A 174 6.40 15.65 -2.42
N GLU A 175 6.94 15.02 -3.48
CA GLU A 175 6.15 14.20 -4.41
C GLU A 175 5.57 12.95 -3.72
N ILE A 176 6.38 12.27 -2.92
CA ILE A 176 5.96 11.10 -2.14
C ILE A 176 4.86 11.49 -1.14
N GLN A 177 4.99 12.63 -0.46
CA GLN A 177 3.95 13.12 0.46
C GLN A 177 2.61 13.37 -0.26
N LYS A 178 2.63 13.95 -1.46
CA LYS A 178 1.41 14.14 -2.25
C LYS A 178 0.78 12.81 -2.64
N LEU A 179 1.59 11.83 -3.02
CA LEU A 179 1.13 10.48 -3.34
C LEU A 179 0.57 9.76 -2.11
N ASP A 180 1.17 9.94 -0.93
CA ASP A 180 0.65 9.40 0.34
C ASP A 180 -0.72 10.00 0.69
N GLU A 181 -0.86 11.33 0.56
CA GLU A 181 -2.14 12.01 0.78
C GLU A 181 -3.23 11.55 -0.21
N GLU A 182 -2.86 11.39 -1.48
CA GLU A 182 -3.75 10.88 -2.52
C GLU A 182 -4.16 9.44 -2.26
N LEU A 183 -3.19 8.57 -1.92
CA LEU A 183 -3.43 7.17 -1.59
C LEU A 183 -4.34 7.04 -0.37
N ALA A 184 -4.11 7.83 0.69
CA ALA A 184 -4.96 7.83 1.87
C ALA A 184 -6.42 8.20 1.53
N LYS A 185 -6.62 9.16 0.63
CA LYS A 185 -7.96 9.51 0.16
C LYS A 185 -8.59 8.36 -0.64
N GLN A 186 -7.83 7.76 -1.54
CA GLN A 186 -8.32 6.66 -2.39
C GLN A 186 -8.63 5.39 -1.58
N VAL A 187 -7.81 5.06 -0.58
CA VAL A 187 -8.09 3.95 0.36
C VAL A 187 -9.38 4.20 1.13
N ASN A 188 -9.66 5.43 1.57
CA ASN A 188 -10.94 5.76 2.20
C ASN A 188 -12.12 5.57 1.22
N GLN A 189 -11.98 6.04 -0.02
CA GLN A 189 -13.02 5.86 -1.05
C GLN A 189 -13.28 4.40 -1.36
N TYR A 190 -12.21 3.61 -1.50
CA TYR A 190 -12.25 2.16 -1.65
C TYR A 190 -12.95 1.47 -0.46
N ASN A 191 -12.61 1.85 0.77
CA ASN A 191 -13.23 1.28 1.97
C ASN A 191 -14.72 1.60 2.04
N ASP A 192 -15.11 2.82 1.66
CA ASP A 192 -16.50 3.26 1.64
C ASP A 192 -17.31 2.52 0.56
N SER A 193 -16.75 2.32 -0.63
CA SER A 193 -17.42 1.58 -1.71
C SER A 193 -17.52 0.09 -1.41
N TRP A 194 -16.47 -0.52 -0.83
CA TRP A 194 -16.53 -1.89 -0.31
C TRP A 194 -17.60 -2.04 0.78
N GLY A 195 -17.60 -1.15 1.77
CA GLY A 195 -18.56 -1.20 2.88
C GLY A 195 -20.01 -1.07 2.40
N THR A 196 -20.26 -0.18 1.44
CA THR A 196 -21.59 0.01 0.84
C THR A 196 -22.04 -1.25 0.08
N PHE A 197 -21.17 -1.77 -0.79
CA PHE A 197 -21.45 -2.97 -1.58
C PHE A 197 -21.68 -4.19 -0.67
N HIS A 198 -20.77 -4.46 0.27
CA HIS A 198 -20.86 -5.58 1.20
C HIS A 198 -22.12 -5.52 2.07
N LYS A 199 -22.45 -4.33 2.60
CA LYS A 199 -23.69 -4.13 3.37
C LYS A 199 -24.92 -4.45 2.53
N ASN A 200 -25.01 -3.97 1.29
CA ASN A 200 -26.18 -4.21 0.46
C ASN A 200 -26.29 -5.68 0.02
N VAL A 201 -25.19 -6.36 -0.27
CA VAL A 201 -25.19 -7.81 -0.54
C VAL A 201 -25.67 -8.60 0.68
N THR A 202 -25.28 -8.20 1.89
CA THR A 202 -25.66 -8.91 3.13
C THR A 202 -27.07 -8.56 3.62
N GLU A 203 -27.54 -7.33 3.49
CA GLU A 203 -28.89 -6.91 3.87
C GLU A 203 -29.97 -7.34 2.86
N ASN A 204 -29.64 -7.46 1.57
CA ASN A 204 -30.54 -8.07 0.58
C ASN A 204 -30.77 -9.58 0.82
N LYS A 205 -30.02 -10.23 1.72
CA LYS A 205 -30.35 -11.59 2.20
C LYS A 205 -31.47 -11.62 3.22
N LEU A 206 -31.76 -10.48 3.88
CA LEU A 206 -32.68 -10.39 5.02
C LEU A 206 -34.09 -9.92 4.62
N LYS A 207 -34.30 -9.58 3.34
CA LYS A 207 -35.61 -9.24 2.76
C LYS A 207 -36.10 -10.37 1.89
#